data_AF-A0A7J4PK69-F1
#
_entry.id   AF-A0A7J4PK69-F1
#
_cell.length_a   1.000
_cell.length_b   1.000
_cell.length_c   1.000
_cell.angle_alpha   90.00
_cell.angle_beta   90.00
_cell.angle_gamma   90.00
#
_symmetry.space_group_name_H-M   'P 1'
#
loop_
_entity.id
_entity.type
_entity.pdbx_description
1 polymer ?
#
loop_
_entity_poly.entity_id
_entity_poly.type
_entity_poly.pdbx_seq_one_letter_code
_entity_poly.pdbx_strand_id
1 'polypeptide(L)'
;MCECGELVGRETFKDYIKTSENPSTRTIGHRNCGVIFNFVDEKKPKKYSSRKELKILAARFADKNLPPENAAKFLLEVDRLKSRGKYPDSEVLIKAYREFLEQSAGSPSNKDVGVSDVRQK
;
A
#
# COMPACT_ATOMS: atom_id res chain seq x y z
N MET A 1 -6.15 1.26 -3.56
CA MET A 1 -5.73 -0.13 -3.27
C MET A 1 -6.98 -1.01 -3.32
N CYS A 2 -6.99 -2.12 -4.08
CA CYS A 2 -8.10 -3.11 -4.08
C CYS A 2 -8.03 -3.92 -2.77
N GLU A 3 -9.18 -4.45 -2.34
CA GLU A 3 -9.31 -5.42 -1.24
C GLU A 3 -8.50 -6.72 -1.47
N CYS A 4 -8.04 -6.95 -2.70
CA CYS A 4 -7.16 -8.06 -3.05
C CYS A 4 -5.68 -7.81 -2.75
N GLY A 5 -5.33 -6.66 -2.16
CA GLY A 5 -3.95 -6.31 -1.82
C GLY A 5 -3.13 -5.78 -3.00
N GLU A 6 -3.75 -5.17 -4.01
CA GLU A 6 -3.02 -4.62 -5.17
C GLU A 6 -3.34 -3.13 -5.39
N LEU A 7 -2.38 -2.43 -6.00
CA LEU A 7 -2.56 -1.04 -6.43
C LEU A 7 -3.27 -1.00 -7.78
N VAL A 8 -4.39 -0.28 -7.84
CA VAL A 8 -5.31 -0.19 -8.99
C VAL A 8 -4.70 0.58 -10.19
N GLY A 9 -3.41 0.91 -10.16
CA GLY A 9 -2.78 1.83 -11.11
C GLY A 9 -2.47 1.26 -12.50
N ARG A 10 -2.41 -0.07 -12.68
CA ARG A 10 -1.99 -0.69 -13.96
C ARG A 10 -2.98 -1.69 -14.55
N GLU A 11 -3.85 -2.27 -13.73
CA GLU A 11 -4.71 -3.41 -14.07
C GLU A 11 -6.18 -3.04 -13.90
N THR A 12 -6.73 -2.19 -14.78
CA THR A 12 -8.16 -1.81 -14.71
C THR A 12 -8.93 -2.15 -15.98
N PHE A 13 -10.22 -2.42 -15.82
CA PHE A 13 -11.18 -2.54 -16.90
C PHE A 13 -12.32 -1.52 -16.72
N LYS A 14 -12.98 -1.18 -17.83
CA LYS A 14 -14.17 -0.33 -17.82
C LYS A 14 -15.39 -1.23 -17.74
N ASP A 15 -16.35 -0.85 -16.91
CA ASP A 15 -17.64 -1.53 -16.80
C ASP A 15 -18.79 -0.53 -16.71
N TYR A 16 -20.00 -0.98 -16.99
CA TYR A 16 -21.22 -0.18 -16.96
C TYR A 16 -22.20 -0.83 -16.00
N ILE A 17 -22.35 -0.22 -14.83
CA ILE A 17 -23.25 -0.72 -13.80
C ILE A 17 -24.41 0.25 -13.59
N LYS A 18 -25.51 -0.29 -13.06
CA LYS A 18 -26.61 0.53 -12.55
C LYS A 18 -26.19 1.23 -11.27
N THR A 19 -26.37 2.54 -11.25
CA THR A 19 -26.15 3.40 -10.08
C THR A 19 -27.42 4.20 -9.79
N SER A 20 -27.42 4.95 -8.69
CA SER A 20 -28.51 5.87 -8.33
C SER A 20 -28.74 6.97 -9.37
N GLU A 21 -27.71 7.39 -10.11
CA GLU A 21 -27.82 8.43 -11.14
C GLU A 21 -28.26 7.89 -12.51
N ASN A 22 -27.75 6.72 -12.93
CA ASN A 22 -28.05 6.16 -14.25
C ASN A 22 -27.86 4.62 -14.28
N PRO A 23 -28.70 3.87 -15.03
CA PRO A 23 -28.53 2.43 -15.27
C PRO A 23 -27.26 2.02 -16.03
N SER A 24 -26.55 2.95 -16.65
CA SER A 24 -25.31 2.70 -17.41
C SER A 24 -24.21 3.68 -17.05
N THR A 25 -23.94 3.81 -15.75
CA THR A 25 -22.84 4.64 -15.28
C THR A 25 -21.52 3.94 -15.53
N ARG A 26 -20.60 4.67 -16.18
CA ARG A 26 -19.24 4.20 -16.43
C ARG A 26 -18.49 4.07 -15.11
N THR A 27 -17.98 2.88 -14.85
CA THR A 27 -17.17 2.55 -13.68
C THR A 27 -15.85 1.91 -14.08
N ILE A 28 -14.97 1.76 -13.10
CA ILE A 28 -13.67 1.13 -13.28
C ILE A 28 -13.65 -0.09 -12.36
N GLY A 29 -13.20 -1.23 -12.88
CA GLY A 29 -12.96 -2.44 -12.10
C GLY A 29 -11.49 -2.81 -12.09
N HIS A 30 -11.06 -3.58 -11.08
CA HIS A 30 -9.71 -4.12 -11.02
C HIS A 30 -9.65 -5.46 -11.74
N ARG A 31 -8.75 -5.58 -12.72
CA ARG A 31 -8.70 -6.73 -13.64
C ARG A 31 -8.40 -8.05 -12.94
N ASN A 32 -7.57 -8.03 -11.89
CA ASN A 32 -7.16 -9.24 -11.17
C ASN A 32 -8.19 -9.71 -10.13
N CYS A 33 -8.92 -8.78 -9.49
CA CYS A 33 -9.85 -9.11 -8.40
C CYS A 33 -11.33 -9.04 -8.81
N GLY A 34 -11.65 -8.52 -9.99
CA GLY A 34 -13.03 -8.30 -10.46
C GLY A 34 -13.82 -7.24 -9.68
N VAL A 35 -13.23 -6.64 -8.64
CA VAL A 35 -13.89 -5.61 -7.82
C VAL A 35 -14.16 -4.38 -8.68
N ILE A 36 -15.42 -3.99 -8.75
CA ILE A 36 -15.89 -2.78 -9.42
C ILE A 36 -15.93 -1.63 -8.42
N PHE A 37 -15.27 -0.52 -8.75
CA PHE A 37 -15.27 0.69 -7.95
C PHE A 37 -16.44 1.58 -8.41
N ASN A 38 -17.52 1.60 -7.63
CA ASN A 38 -18.65 2.48 -7.84
C ASN A 38 -18.41 3.82 -7.13
N PHE A 39 -17.93 4.80 -7.89
CA PHE A 39 -17.66 6.15 -7.39
C PHE A 39 -18.92 7.03 -7.26
N VAL A 40 -20.00 6.67 -7.96
CA VAL A 40 -21.25 7.46 -8.00
C VAL A 40 -22.08 7.26 -6.75
N ASP A 41 -22.28 6.01 -6.32
CA ASP A 41 -23.04 5.74 -5.09
C ASP A 41 -22.18 5.89 -3.82
N GLU A 42 -20.97 6.45 -3.94
CA GLU A 42 -19.92 6.48 -2.89
C GLU A 42 -19.67 5.12 -2.21
N LYS A 43 -20.05 4.02 -2.87
CA LYS A 43 -19.76 2.64 -2.44
C LYS A 43 -18.30 2.35 -2.69
N LYS A 44 -17.44 3.00 -1.89
CA LYS A 44 -16.02 2.68 -1.80
C LYS A 44 -15.90 1.20 -1.37
N PRO A 45 -14.87 0.48 -1.84
CA PRO A 45 -14.52 -0.82 -1.28
C PRO A 45 -14.45 -0.70 0.25
N LYS A 46 -14.82 -1.77 0.96
CA LYS A 46 -15.08 -1.77 2.41
C LYS A 46 -14.12 -0.83 3.14
N LYS A 47 -14.67 0.15 3.87
CA LYS A 47 -13.91 0.78 4.96
C LYS A 47 -13.47 -0.36 5.86
N TYR A 48 -12.16 -0.60 5.95
CA TYR A 48 -11.60 -1.56 6.91
C TYR A 48 -11.98 -1.02 8.29
N SER A 49 -13.01 -1.63 8.86
CA SER A 49 -13.71 -1.12 10.04
C SER A 49 -12.94 -1.45 11.31
N SER A 50 -12.05 -2.45 11.22
CA SER A 50 -11.26 -2.97 12.34
C SER A 50 -9.77 -3.06 12.01
N ARG A 51 -8.93 -2.93 13.04
CA ARG A 51 -7.48 -3.20 12.96
C ARG A 51 -7.17 -4.57 12.37
N LYS A 52 -8.04 -5.56 12.60
CA LYS A 52 -7.89 -6.92 12.07
C LYS A 52 -8.03 -6.96 10.54
N GLU A 53 -9.03 -6.28 9.99
CA GLU A 53 -9.23 -6.20 8.54
C GLU A 53 -8.06 -5.50 7.86
N LEU A 54 -7.56 -4.41 8.45
CA LEU A 54 -6.37 -3.71 7.96
C LEU A 54 -5.14 -4.61 7.90
N LYS A 55 -4.88 -5.39 8.97
CA LYS A 55 -3.76 -6.35 9.02
C LYS A 55 -3.86 -7.44 7.95
N ILE A 56 -5.07 -8.00 7.76
CA ILE A 56 -5.30 -9.03 6.74
C ILE A 56 -4.99 -8.47 5.35
N LEU A 57 -5.43 -7.25 5.06
CA LEU A 57 -5.13 -6.61 3.78
C LEU A 57 -3.64 -6.30 3.64
N ALA A 58 -3.00 -5.79 4.68
CA ALA A 58 -1.57 -5.51 4.68
C ALA A 58 -0.76 -6.79 4.39
N ALA A 59 -1.15 -7.91 4.99
CA ALA A 59 -0.51 -9.21 4.74
C ALA A 59 -0.69 -9.66 3.30
N ARG A 60 -1.92 -9.59 2.76
CA ARG A 60 -2.19 -9.91 1.33
C ARG A 60 -1.41 -9.01 0.38
N PHE A 61 -1.27 -7.73 0.73
CA PHE A 61 -0.48 -6.79 -0.06
C PHE A 61 1.00 -7.17 -0.05
N ALA A 62 1.56 -7.45 1.13
CA ALA A 62 2.96 -7.82 1.28
C ALA A 62 3.28 -9.11 0.51
N ASP A 63 2.44 -10.13 0.64
CA ASP A 63 2.60 -11.43 -0.03
C ASP A 63 2.72 -11.32 -1.56
N LYS A 64 1.99 -10.36 -2.15
CA LYS A 64 1.95 -10.16 -3.61
C LYS A 64 2.99 -9.18 -4.15
N ASN A 65 3.38 -8.18 -3.36
CA ASN A 65 4.12 -7.02 -3.87
C ASN A 65 5.50 -6.86 -3.23
N LEU A 66 5.81 -7.59 -2.16
CA LEU A 66 7.07 -7.46 -1.43
C LEU A 66 7.79 -8.81 -1.35
N PRO A 67 9.14 -8.79 -1.38
CA PRO A 67 9.92 -9.96 -1.00
C PRO A 67 9.59 -10.40 0.45
N PRO A 68 9.63 -11.70 0.77
CA PRO A 68 9.29 -12.23 2.10
C PRO A 68 10.06 -11.54 3.25
N GLU A 69 11.34 -11.22 3.03
CA GLU A 69 12.21 -10.53 3.99
C GLU A 69 11.74 -9.11 4.35
N ASN A 70 10.91 -8.52 3.50
CA ASN A 70 10.40 -7.17 3.65
C ASN A 70 8.95 -7.13 4.13
N ALA A 71 8.22 -8.24 4.03
CA ALA A 71 6.84 -8.35 4.50
C ALA A 71 6.70 -8.00 5.99
N ALA A 72 7.60 -8.51 6.84
CA ALA A 72 7.58 -8.23 8.27
C ALA A 72 7.80 -6.74 8.59
N LYS A 73 8.76 -6.10 7.91
CA LYS A 73 9.05 -4.67 8.08
C LYS A 73 7.86 -3.81 7.66
N PHE A 74 7.23 -4.12 6.53
CA PHE A 74 6.03 -3.44 6.07
C PHE A 74 4.87 -3.58 7.06
N LEU A 75 4.60 -4.79 7.57
CA LEU A 75 3.53 -5.02 8.54
C LEU A 75 3.75 -4.25 9.85
N LEU A 76 4.99 -4.16 10.32
CA LEU A 76 5.34 -3.35 11.48
C LEU A 76 5.07 -1.86 11.24
N GLU A 77 5.42 -1.34 10.06
CA GLU A 77 5.18 0.06 9.73
C GLU A 77 3.67 0.38 9.62
N VAL A 78 2.87 -0.54 9.08
CA VAL A 78 1.40 -0.43 9.09
C VAL A 78 0.85 -0.34 10.51
N ASP A 79 1.33 -1.17 11.43
CA ASP A 79 0.93 -1.12 12.84
C ASP A 79 1.39 0.18 13.53
N ARG A 80 2.60 0.65 13.23
CA ARG A 80 3.14 1.92 13.73
C ARG A 80 2.28 3.10 13.27
N LEU A 81 1.91 3.15 12.00
CA LEU A 81 1.08 4.23 11.44
C LEU A 81 -0.36 4.16 11.95
N LYS A 82 -0.94 2.96 12.11
CA LYS A 82 -2.30 2.80 12.62
C LYS A 82 -2.40 3.14 14.11
N SER A 83 -1.40 2.81 14.92
CA SER A 83 -1.38 3.13 16.35
C SER A 83 -1.35 4.63 16.64
N ARG A 84 -0.73 5.43 15.75
CA ARG A 84 -0.74 6.90 15.82
C ARG A 84 -2.12 7.54 15.57
N GLY A 85 -3.08 6.79 15.02
CA GLY A 85 -4.46 7.25 14.82
C GLY A 85 -4.63 8.42 13.85
N LYS A 86 -3.59 8.81 13.11
CA LYS A 86 -3.56 10.04 12.29
C LYS A 86 -4.18 9.87 10.90
N TYR A 87 -4.25 8.64 10.40
CA TYR A 87 -4.60 8.36 9.00
C TYR A 87 -5.75 7.35 8.89
N PRO A 88 -6.62 7.49 7.86
CA PRO A 88 -7.56 6.45 7.49
C PRO A 88 -6.82 5.22 6.97
N ASP A 89 -7.45 4.05 7.08
CA ASP A 89 -6.86 2.73 6.77
C ASP A 89 -6.25 2.65 5.36
N SER A 90 -6.93 3.27 4.39
CA SER A 90 -6.44 3.35 3.01
C SER A 90 -5.13 4.14 2.88
N GLU A 91 -4.97 5.20 3.66
CA GLU A 91 -3.76 6.02 3.66
C GLU A 91 -2.63 5.37 4.43
N VAL A 92 -2.94 4.64 5.52
CA VAL A 92 -1.94 3.88 6.28
C VAL A 92 -1.15 2.94 5.36
N LEU A 93 -1.84 2.16 4.52
CA LEU A 93 -1.18 1.20 3.62
C LEU A 93 -0.36 1.88 2.54
N ILE A 94 -0.91 2.93 1.90
CA ILE A 94 -0.20 3.67 0.85
C ILE A 94 1.05 4.34 1.42
N LYS A 95 0.94 4.92 2.62
CA LYS A 95 2.03 5.62 3.27
C LYS A 95 3.10 4.66 3.78
N ALA A 96 2.72 3.55 4.41
CA ALA A 96 3.65 2.48 4.81
C ALA A 96 4.45 1.97 3.60
N TYR A 97 3.78 1.76 2.47
CA TYR A 97 4.44 1.30 1.25
C TYR A 97 5.40 2.35 0.67
N ARG A 98 5.02 3.63 0.67
CA ARG A 98 5.89 4.71 0.22
C ARG A 98 7.13 4.85 1.12
N GLU A 99 6.94 4.89 2.43
CA GLU A 99 8.05 4.96 3.40
C GLU A 99 8.98 3.75 3.26
N PHE A 100 8.44 2.56 2.98
CA PHE A 100 9.22 1.37 2.69
C PHE A 100 10.04 1.51 1.39
N LEU A 101 9.45 2.01 0.31
CA LEU A 101 10.17 2.24 -0.96
C LEU A 101 11.28 3.28 -0.80
N GLU A 102 11.03 4.37 -0.09
CA GLU A 102 12.02 5.42 0.18
C GLU A 102 13.21 4.88 1.00
N GLN A 103 12.96 3.97 1.96
CA GLN A 103 14.01 3.28 2.71
C GLN A 103 14.81 2.29 1.84
N SER A 104 14.16 1.64 0.87
CA SER A 104 14.84 0.71 -0.05
C SER A 104 15.66 1.42 -1.14
N ALA A 105 15.27 2.63 -1.53
CA ALA A 105 16.00 3.46 -2.49
C ALA A 105 17.15 4.27 -1.85
N GLY A 106 17.16 4.39 -0.52
CA GLY A 106 18.17 5.10 0.25
C GLY A 106 19.16 4.18 0.96
N SER A 107 20.08 3.56 0.21
CA SER A 107 21.37 3.17 0.76
C SER A 107 22.51 3.70 -0.14
N PRO A 108 23.04 4.92 0.10
CA PRO A 108 24.42 5.17 -0.18
C PRO A 108 25.24 4.42 0.87
N SER A 109 25.91 3.36 0.42
CA SER A 109 27.02 2.65 1.06
C SER A 109 27.64 3.33 2.29
N ASN A 110 27.54 2.69 3.45
CA ASN A 110 28.57 2.81 4.49
C ASN A 110 29.92 2.45 3.88
N LYS A 111 30.88 3.37 3.94
CA LYS A 111 32.29 3.00 4.05
C LYS A 111 32.69 3.24 5.50
N ASP A 112 32.71 2.16 6.25
CA ASP A 112 33.27 2.10 7.59
C ASP A 112 34.78 2.39 7.57
N VAL A 113 35.19 3.29 8.46
CA VAL A 113 36.29 3.20 9.44
C VAL A 113 37.67 2.69 8.99
N GLY A 114 38.71 3.50 9.25
CA GLY A 114 40.09 3.00 9.34
C GLY A 114 41.14 4.09 9.53
N VAL A 115 41.47 4.38 10.79
CA VAL A 115 42.56 5.27 11.28
C VAL A 115 43.95 4.73 10.92
N SER A 116 44.93 5.62 10.63
CA SER A 116 46.39 5.59 10.97
C SER A 116 47.06 6.74 10.21
N ASP A 117 47.39 7.89 10.81
CA ASP A 117 48.65 8.21 11.52
C ASP A 117 49.92 8.23 10.62
N VAL A 118 50.82 9.17 10.95
CA VAL A 118 52.27 9.22 10.65
C VAL A 118 52.81 10.17 9.54
N ARG A 119 53.38 11.27 10.06
CA ARG A 119 54.68 11.96 9.75
C ARG A 119 54.91 12.81 8.48
N GLN A 120 55.25 14.08 8.80
CA GLN A 120 56.49 14.81 8.49
C GLN A 120 57.07 14.76 7.06
N LYS A 121 57.14 15.93 6.41
CA LYS A 121 58.38 16.73 6.32
C LYS A 121 58.11 18.17 5.93
#